data_AF-A0A847BNB6-F1
#
_entry.id   AF-A0A847BNB6-F1
#
_cell.length_a   1.000
_cell.length_b   1.000
_cell.length_c   1.000
_cell.angle_alpha   90.00
_cell.angle_beta   90.00
_cell.angle_gamma   90.00
#
_symmetry.space_group_name_H-M   'P 1'
#
loop_
_entity.id
_entity.type
_entity.pdbx_description
1 polymer ?
#
loop_
_entity_poly.entity_id
_entity_poly.type
_entity_poly.pdbx_seq_one_letter_code
_entity_poly.pdbx_strand_id
1 'polypeptide(L)' 'MPTKLPSAKEGGGDFRVPNNLYIIGTMNPADKSISLIDAALRRCFVFEKMTPDASLIDNAELCELFGKLNIHLRQ' A
#
# COMPACT_ATOMS: atom_id res chain seq x y z
N MET A 1 12.28 5.07 -21.11
CA MET A 1 13.51 4.55 -21.74
C MET A 1 13.75 3.15 -21.20
N PRO A 2 14.23 2.20 -22.01
CA PRO A 2 14.68 0.92 -21.48
C PRO A 2 15.90 1.11 -20.58
N THR A 3 16.01 0.32 -19.51
CA THR A 3 17.12 0.42 -18.54
C THR A 3 17.87 -0.90 -18.48
N LYS A 4 19.20 -0.86 -18.39
CA LYS A 4 20.00 -2.06 -18.16
C LYS A 4 20.01 -2.40 -16.67
N LEU A 5 19.78 -3.67 -16.33
CA LEU A 5 19.82 -4.13 -14.94
C LEU A 5 21.29 -4.23 -14.47
N PRO A 6 21.64 -3.82 -13.24
CA PRO A 6 23.01 -3.87 -12.74
C PRO A 6 23.59 -5.29 -12.69
N SER A 7 22.73 -6.27 -12.45
CA SER A 7 23.08 -7.69 -12.34
C SER A 7 23.02 -8.43 -13.67
N ALA A 8 22.70 -7.74 -14.77
CA ALA A 8 22.70 -8.36 -16.09
C ALA A 8 24.14 -8.77 -16.43
N LYS A 9 24.39 -10.09 -16.55
CA LYS A 9 25.60 -10.58 -17.23
C LYS A 9 25.72 -9.90 -18.59
N GLU A 10 26.95 -9.70 -19.07
CA GLU A 10 27.22 -9.16 -20.40
C GLU A 10 26.31 -9.84 -21.44
N GLY A 11 25.45 -9.06 -22.10
CA GLY A 11 24.40 -9.54 -23.01
C GLY A 11 22.96 -9.45 -22.49
N GLY A 12 22.74 -9.06 -21.23
CA GLY A 12 21.37 -8.84 -20.73
C GLY A 12 20.71 -7.65 -21.42
N GLY A 13 19.59 -7.94 -22.09
CA GLY A 13 18.83 -6.97 -22.85
C GLY A 13 18.20 -5.86 -22.02
N ASP A 14 17.62 -4.91 -22.73
CA ASP A 14 16.87 -3.80 -22.18
C ASP A 14 15.72 -4.26 -21.27
N PHE A 15 15.69 -3.82 -20.01
CA PHE A 15 14.58 -4.08 -19.09
C PHE A 15 13.53 -2.98 -19.21
N ARG A 16 12.26 -3.42 -19.24
CA ARG A 16 11.07 -2.57 -19.25
C ARG A 16 9.98 -3.25 -18.43
N VAL A 17 9.15 -2.44 -17.76
CA VAL A 17 7.91 -2.90 -17.14
C VAL A 17 6.86 -3.05 -18.25
N PRO A 18 6.22 -4.22 -18.39
CA PRO A 18 5.23 -4.43 -19.44
C PRO A 18 3.87 -3.81 -19.05
N ASN A 19 3.10 -3.37 -20.05
CA ASN A 19 1.84 -2.65 -19.83
C ASN A 19 0.71 -3.49 -19.19
N ASN A 20 0.87 -4.81 -19.16
CA ASN A 20 -0.08 -5.75 -18.58
C ASN A 20 0.31 -6.20 -17.15
N LEU A 21 1.37 -5.63 -16.57
CA LEU A 21 1.75 -5.90 -15.19
C LEU A 21 1.05 -4.90 -14.26
N TYR A 22 0.29 -5.45 -13.31
CA TYR A 22 -0.33 -4.69 -12.23
C TYR A 22 0.41 -5.00 -10.93
N ILE A 23 0.75 -3.96 -10.18
CA ILE A 23 1.34 -4.08 -8.84
C ILE A 23 0.32 -3.57 -7.84
N ILE A 24 -0.15 -4.47 -6.97
CA ILE A 24 -1.08 -4.17 -5.89
C ILE A 24 -0.35 -4.43 -4.58
N GLY A 25 -0.26 -3.41 -3.75
CA GLY A 25 0.34 -3.50 -2.42
C GLY A 25 -0.66 -3.09 -1.35
N THR A 26 -0.58 -3.72 -0.19
CA THR A 26 -1.22 -3.21 1.02
C THR A 26 -0.21 -2.37 1.79
N MET A 27 -0.68 -1.33 2.45
CA MET A 27 0.14 -0.52 3.34
C MET A 27 -0.62 -0.37 4.65
N ASN A 28 0.12 -0.43 5.76
CA ASN A 28 -0.39 -0.01 7.07
C ASN A 28 -0.11 1.49 7.25
N PRO A 29 -1.11 2.38 7.15
CA PRO A 29 -0.88 3.83 7.26
C PRO A 29 -0.52 4.28 8.68
N ALA A 30 -0.76 3.45 9.70
CA ALA A 30 -0.42 3.76 11.09
C ALA A 30 1.07 3.54 11.40
N ASP A 31 1.80 2.83 10.55
CA ASP A 31 3.21 2.54 10.75
C ASP A 31 4.10 3.69 10.23
N LYS A 32 4.71 4.44 11.15
CA LYS A 32 5.60 5.57 10.81
C LYS A 32 7.04 5.14 10.49
N SER A 33 7.40 3.87 10.72
CA SER A 33 8.77 3.38 10.46
C SER A 33 9.15 3.42 8.98
N ILE A 34 8.17 3.51 8.08
CA ILE A 34 8.35 3.50 6.62
C ILE A 34 8.25 4.88 5.96
N SER A 35 8.28 5.98 6.74
CA SER A 35 8.02 7.34 6.25
C SER A 35 8.89 7.78 5.06
N LEU A 36 10.13 7.30 4.94
CA LEU A 36 11.03 7.65 3.82
C LEU A 36 10.64 6.96 2.50
N ILE A 37 10.13 5.72 2.59
CA ILE A 37 9.67 4.94 1.43
C ILE A 37 8.32 5.47 0.93
N ASP A 38 7.49 5.99 1.85
CA ASP A 38 6.16 6.53 1.57
C ASP A 38 6.17 7.62 0.48
N ALA A 39 7.15 8.54 0.51
CA ALA A 39 7.26 9.60 -0.50
C ALA A 39 7.48 9.07 -1.93
N ALA A 40 8.26 8.00 -2.09
CA ALA A 40 8.49 7.38 -3.40
C ALA A 40 7.26 6.59 -3.87
N LEU A 41 6.61 5.86 -2.95
CA LEU A 41 5.39 5.11 -3.27
C LEU A 41 4.24 6.04 -3.65
N ARG A 42 4.04 7.16 -2.93
CA ARG A 42 3.03 8.20 -3.25
C ARG A 42 3.16 8.80 -4.64
N ARG A 43 4.34 8.73 -5.26
CA ARG A 43 4.56 9.19 -6.64
C ARG A 43 4.29 8.11 -7.68
N CYS A 44 4.50 6.84 -7.32
CA CYS A 44 4.42 5.71 -8.25
C CYS A 44 3.06 5.01 -8.23
N PHE A 45 2.27 5.16 -7.16
CA PHE A 45 1.05 4.41 -6.92
C PHE A 45 -0.15 5.32 -6.65
N VAL A 46 -1.33 4.83 -7.02
CA VAL A 46 -2.62 5.34 -6.54
C VAL A 46 -2.92 4.68 -5.20
N PHE A 47 -3.38 5.46 -4.23
CA PHE A 47 -3.68 4.98 -2.88
C PHE A 47 -5.18 4.95 -2.67
N GLU A 48 -5.71 3.75 -2.41
CA GLU A 48 -7.09 3.55 -2.00
C GLU A 48 -7.14 3.30 -0.48
N LYS A 49 -7.82 4.20 0.25
CA LYS A 49 -7.89 4.09 1.71
C LYS A 49 -8.96 3.08 2.12
N MET A 50 -8.53 1.96 2.69
CA MET A 50 -9.44 1.01 3.33
C MET A 50 -9.65 1.41 4.80
N THR A 51 -10.85 1.88 5.14
CA THR A 51 -11.21 2.14 6.54
C THR A 51 -11.69 0.86 7.21
N PRO A 52 -11.44 0.68 8.52
CA PRO A 52 -12.00 -0.47 9.23
C PRO A 52 -13.53 -0.42 9.22
N ASP A 53 -14.16 -1.56 8.93
CA ASP A 53 -15.62 -1.70 8.84
C ASP A 53 -16.17 -2.36 10.10
N ALA A 54 -16.86 -1.57 10.93
CA ALA A 54 -17.46 -2.05 12.17
C ALA A 54 -18.65 -2.99 11.93
N SER A 55 -19.29 -2.92 10.75
CA SER A 55 -20.47 -3.72 10.44
C SER A 55 -20.17 -5.22 10.33
N LEU A 56 -18.89 -5.59 10.20
CA LEU A 56 -18.42 -6.98 10.17
C LEU A 56 -18.37 -7.65 11.56
N ILE A 57 -18.70 -6.91 12.64
CA ILE A 57 -18.67 -7.43 14.01
C ILE A 57 -20.09 -7.77 14.46
N ASP A 58 -20.36 -9.06 14.64
CA ASP A 58 -21.68 -9.56 15.02
C ASP A 58 -22.08 -9.19 16.45
N ASN A 59 -21.11 -9.06 17.36
CA ASN A 59 -21.35 -8.68 18.74
C ASN A 59 -21.61 -7.16 18.84
N ALA A 60 -22.79 -6.78 19.32
CA ALA A 60 -23.22 -5.40 19.39
C ALA A 60 -22.30 -4.50 20.24
N GLU A 61 -21.84 -4.98 21.40
CA GLU A 61 -20.95 -4.22 22.29
C GLU A 61 -19.57 -3.99 21.64
N LEU A 62 -19.02 -5.01 20.98
CA LEU A 62 -17.75 -4.91 20.27
C LEU A 62 -17.87 -4.03 19.01
N CYS A 63 -18.99 -4.10 18.29
CA CYS A 63 -19.27 -3.24 17.15
C CYS A 63 -19.29 -1.75 17.56
N GLU A 64 -19.97 -1.44 18.67
CA GLU A 64 -20.01 -0.08 19.21
C GLU A 64 -18.62 0.39 19.67
N LEU A 65 -17.88 -0.46 20.40
CA LEU A 65 -16.52 -0.15 20.85
C LEU A 65 -15.58 0.11 19.66
N PHE A 66 -15.64 -0.75 18.64
CA PHE A 66 -14.82 -0.61 17.44
C PHE A 66 -15.19 0.65 16.66
N GLY A 67 -16.47 1.00 16.57
CA GLY A 67 -16.93 2.27 16.02
C GLY A 67 -16.30 3.48 16.73
N LYS A 68 -16.25 3.47 18.06
CA LYS A 68 -15.58 4.52 18.86
C LYS A 68 -14.08 4.58 18.62
N LEU A 69 -13.41 3.43 18.50
CA LEU A 69 -11.97 3.37 18.18
C LEU A 69 -11.68 3.92 16.78
N ASN A 70 -12.52 3.61 15.79
CA ASN A 70 -12.35 4.06 14.42
C ASN A 70 -12.37 5.58 14.26
N ILE A 71 -13.01 6.33 15.16
CA ILE A 71 -12.96 7.80 15.17
C ILE A 71 -11.52 8.30 15.36
N HIS A 72 -10.73 7.62 16.19
CA HIS A 72 -9.36 8.01 16.52
C HIS A 72 -8.34 7.64 15.44
N LEU A 73 -8.69 6.69 14.55
CA LEU A 73 -7.85 6.27 13.41
C LEU A 73 -8.02 7.14 12.16
N ARG A 74 -8.92 8.14 12.18
CA ARG A 74 -9.21 9.01 11.04
C ARG A 74 -8.43 10.34 11.03
N GLN A 75 -7.61 10.61 12.05
CA GLN A 75 -6.65 11.71 12.08
C GLN A 75 -5.38 11.34 11.29
#